data_AF-A0A3D1G2A2-F1
#
_entry.id   AF-A0A3D1G2A2-F1
#
_cell.length_a   1.000
_cell.length_b   1.000
_cell.length_c   1.000
_cell.angle_alpha   90.00
_cell.angle_beta   90.00
_cell.angle_gamma   90.00
#
_symmetry.space_group_name_H-M   'P 1'
#
loop_
_entity.id
_entity.type
_entity.pdbx_description
1 polymer ?
#
loop_
_entity_poly.entity_id
_entity_poly.type
_entity_poly.pdbx_seq_one_letter_code
_entity_poly.pdbx_strand_id
1 'polypeptide(L)'
;TDAVHIATGGAAPMILDHISGDYRETRLNDIYHAARLVDQLDHIHFFSRPMVARDMPDIMSLDLNTAYACLKGTGKPVSTAVTDPLNLPPIVEMVTMIAGSEQAFRERPFLSLNIN
;
A
#
# COMPACT_ATOMS: atom_id res chain seq x y z
N THR A 1 -11.69 -14.31 21.43
CA THR A 1 -12.85 -14.03 20.56
C THR A 1 -12.31 -13.97 19.16
N ASP A 2 -12.80 -14.82 18.26
CA ASP A 2 -12.34 -14.79 16.88
C ASP A 2 -12.82 -13.50 16.22
N ALA A 3 -11.89 -12.65 15.81
CA ALA A 3 -12.17 -11.38 15.15
C ALA A 3 -12.01 -11.54 13.64
N VAL A 4 -12.95 -10.99 12.88
CA VAL A 4 -12.88 -10.94 11.41
C VAL A 4 -12.41 -9.56 10.99
N HIS A 5 -11.34 -9.50 10.19
CA HIS A 5 -10.78 -8.27 9.66
C HIS A 5 -10.85 -8.28 8.13
N ILE A 6 -11.61 -7.34 7.58
CA ILE A 6 -11.84 -7.14 6.15
C ILE A 6 -10.85 -6.10 5.62
N ALA A 7 -10.30 -6.33 4.43
CA ALA A 7 -9.48 -5.39 3.69
C ALA A 7 -9.87 -5.34 2.22
N THR A 8 -9.34 -4.33 1.53
CA THR A 8 -9.13 -4.39 0.08
C THR A 8 -8.20 -5.55 -0.27
N GLY A 9 -8.00 -5.82 -1.56
CA GLY A 9 -7.06 -6.83 -2.02
C GLY A 9 -6.97 -6.89 -3.53
N GLY A 10 -6.03 -7.69 -4.03
CA GLY A 10 -5.77 -7.86 -5.46
C GLY A 10 -4.39 -7.35 -5.86
N ALA A 11 -4.23 -7.13 -7.16
CA ALA A 11 -3.04 -6.54 -7.78
C ALA A 11 -3.39 -6.14 -9.23
N ALA A 12 -4.56 -5.52 -9.43
CA ALA A 12 -5.04 -5.19 -10.76
C ALA A 12 -4.09 -4.18 -11.45
N PRO A 13 -3.65 -4.45 -12.70
CA PRO A 13 -2.85 -3.50 -13.47
C PRO A 13 -3.70 -2.46 -14.23
N MET A 14 -5.02 -2.66 -14.26
CA MET A 14 -5.99 -1.83 -14.95
C MET A 14 -7.11 -1.42 -14.00
N ILE A 15 -7.66 -0.23 -14.19
CA ILE A 15 -8.82 0.31 -13.45
C ILE A 15 -9.84 0.86 -14.44
N LEU A 16 -11.12 0.72 -14.10
CA LEU A 16 -12.22 1.37 -14.82
C LEU A 16 -12.24 2.85 -14.44
N ASP A 17 -12.01 3.74 -15.40
CA ASP A 17 -12.10 5.18 -15.18
C ASP A 17 -13.58 5.60 -15.06
N HIS A 18 -13.95 6.19 -13.93
CA HIS A 18 -15.33 6.58 -13.65
C HIS A 18 -15.82 7.78 -14.48
N ILE A 19 -14.92 8.53 -15.11
CA ILE A 19 -15.27 9.67 -15.96
C ILE A 19 -15.48 9.20 -17.40
N SER A 20 -14.53 8.46 -17.97
CA SER A 20 -14.65 8.02 -19.37
C SER A 20 -15.45 6.73 -19.56
N GLY A 21 -15.50 5.87 -18.54
CA GLY A 21 -16.07 4.53 -18.64
C GLY A 21 -15.15 3.49 -19.29
N ASP A 22 -13.90 3.85 -19.58
CA ASP A 22 -12.91 2.95 -20.20
C ASP A 22 -11.92 2.41 -19.17
N TYR A 23 -11.32 1.26 -19.48
CA TYR A 23 -10.19 0.75 -18.72
C TYR A 23 -8.91 1.52 -19.08
N ARG A 24 -8.14 1.89 -18.05
CA ARG A 24 -6.80 2.44 -18.19
C ARG A 24 -5.82 1.77 -17.23
N GLU A 25 -4.52 1.91 -17.51
CA GLU A 25 -3.50 1.49 -16.57
C GLU A 25 -3.62 2.23 -15.23
N THR A 26 -3.39 1.48 -14.15
CA THR A 26 -3.34 2.03 -12.80
C THR A 26 -2.06 2.80 -12.56
N ARG A 27 -2.18 3.92 -11.86
CA ARG A 27 -1.08 4.82 -11.51
C ARG A 27 -0.87 4.81 -10.00
N LEU A 28 0.29 5.27 -9.55
CA LEU A 28 0.58 5.44 -8.13
C LEU A 28 -0.50 6.27 -7.41
N ASN A 29 -1.01 7.30 -8.09
CA ASN A 29 -2.07 8.15 -7.55
C ASN A 29 -3.39 7.40 -7.31
N ASP A 30 -3.70 6.37 -8.10
CA ASP A 30 -4.89 5.54 -7.88
C ASP A 30 -4.77 4.72 -6.58
N ILE A 31 -3.56 4.24 -6.25
CA ILE A 31 -3.28 3.56 -4.98
C ILE A 31 -3.50 4.52 -3.81
N TYR A 32 -2.96 5.74 -3.90
CA TYR A 32 -3.15 6.76 -2.87
C TYR A 32 -4.63 7.11 -2.67
N HIS A 33 -5.39 7.31 -3.75
CA HIS A 33 -6.82 7.60 -3.68
C HIS A 33 -7.62 6.44 -3.07
N ALA A 34 -7.30 5.19 -3.44
CA ALA A 34 -7.91 4.02 -2.82
C ALA A 34 -7.61 3.94 -1.31
N ALA A 35 -6.38 4.25 -0.90
CA ALA A 35 -6.01 4.31 0.51
C ALA A 35 -6.78 5.41 1.26
N ARG A 36 -6.89 6.63 0.68
CA ARG A 36 -7.69 7.73 1.24
C ARG A 36 -9.18 7.36 1.37
N LEU A 37 -9.73 6.63 0.40
CA LEU A 37 -11.11 6.14 0.47
C LEU A 37 -11.26 5.15 1.63
N VAL A 38 -10.39 4.13 1.69
CA VAL A 38 -10.40 3.10 2.74
C VAL A 38 -10.23 3.71 4.13
N ASP A 39 -9.44 4.76 4.27
CA ASP A 39 -9.27 5.51 5.51
C ASP A 39 -10.60 5.98 6.11
N GLN A 40 -11.60 6.26 5.28
CA GLN A 40 -12.93 6.73 5.67
C GLN A 40 -13.98 5.62 5.79
N LEU A 41 -13.65 4.36 5.48
CA LEU A 41 -14.62 3.25 5.48
C LEU A 41 -14.57 2.46 6.79
N ASP A 42 -15.57 2.60 7.66
CA ASP A 42 -15.59 1.96 8.99
C ASP A 42 -15.48 0.42 8.97
N HIS A 43 -15.95 -0.21 7.90
CA HIS A 43 -15.98 -1.67 7.78
C HIS A 43 -14.80 -2.27 7.00
N ILE A 44 -13.85 -1.43 6.58
CA ILE A 44 -12.57 -1.86 6.01
C ILE A 44 -11.49 -1.59 7.07
N HIS A 45 -10.90 -2.65 7.60
CA HIS A 45 -10.10 -2.63 8.83
C HIS A 45 -8.61 -2.39 8.56
N PHE A 46 -8.13 -2.78 7.38
CA PHE A 46 -6.77 -2.52 6.91
C PHE A 46 -6.76 -2.36 5.38
N PHE A 47 -5.72 -1.71 4.85
CA PHE A 47 -5.55 -1.47 3.43
C PHE A 47 -4.56 -2.48 2.84
N SER A 48 -5.05 -3.50 2.13
CA SER A 48 -4.17 -4.30 1.28
C SER A 48 -4.16 -3.72 -0.13
N ARG A 49 -2.98 -3.43 -0.66
CA ARG A 49 -2.79 -2.78 -1.96
C ARG A 49 -3.59 -3.50 -3.07
N PRO A 50 -4.63 -2.88 -3.65
CA PRO A 50 -5.52 -3.55 -4.60
C PRO A 50 -5.01 -3.56 -6.05
N MET A 51 -4.02 -2.73 -6.37
CA MET A 51 -3.55 -2.47 -7.73
C MET A 51 -2.03 -2.30 -7.82
N VAL A 52 -1.47 -2.46 -9.02
CA VAL A 52 -0.04 -2.28 -9.29
C VAL A 52 0.17 -0.98 -10.04
N ALA A 53 1.00 -0.07 -9.54
CA ALA A 53 1.34 1.16 -10.26
C ALA A 53 2.12 0.83 -11.55
N ARG A 54 1.65 1.32 -12.69
CA ARG A 54 2.23 1.09 -14.02
C ARG A 54 3.06 2.26 -14.53
N ASP A 55 3.08 3.36 -13.78
CA ASP A 55 3.73 4.63 -14.12
C ASP A 55 5.12 4.80 -13.49
N MET A 56 5.72 3.71 -12.99
CA MET A 56 7.03 3.71 -12.33
C MET A 56 8.13 3.25 -13.30
N PRO A 57 9.30 3.90 -13.32
CA PRO A 57 10.36 3.61 -14.29
C PRO A 57 11.13 2.31 -14.00
N ASP A 58 11.11 1.84 -12.76
CA ASP A 58 11.86 0.67 -12.30
C ASP A 58 11.19 0.03 -11.06
N ILE A 59 11.67 -1.16 -10.68
CA ILE A 59 11.11 -1.96 -9.59
C ILE A 59 11.33 -1.32 -8.21
N MET A 60 12.48 -0.68 -7.98
CA MET A 60 12.76 0.02 -6.72
C MET A 60 11.79 1.19 -6.54
N SER A 61 11.63 2.00 -7.59
CA SER A 61 10.65 3.09 -7.64
C SER A 61 9.22 2.57 -7.41
N LEU A 62 8.87 1.42 -8.00
CA LEU A 62 7.56 0.79 -7.78
C LEU A 62 7.34 0.39 -6.32
N ASP A 63 8.24 -0.39 -5.74
CA ASP A 63 8.07 -0.95 -4.39
C ASP A 63 8.07 0.17 -3.34
N LEU A 64 9.04 1.09 -3.41
CA LEU A 64 9.19 2.17 -2.44
C LEU A 64 8.03 3.17 -2.49
N ASN A 65 7.67 3.64 -3.69
CA ASN A 65 6.58 4.61 -3.81
C ASN A 65 5.23 3.98 -3.51
N THR A 66 5.03 2.69 -3.82
CA THR A 66 3.80 1.99 -3.44
C THR A 66 3.66 1.92 -1.93
N ALA A 67 4.72 1.56 -1.20
CA ALA A 67 4.70 1.56 0.27
C ALA A 67 4.38 2.96 0.81
N TYR A 68 5.04 3.99 0.27
CA TYR A 68 4.80 5.38 0.64
C TYR A 68 3.35 5.80 0.40
N ALA A 69 2.81 5.56 -0.79
CA ALA A 69 1.45 5.97 -1.17
C ALA A 69 0.39 5.30 -0.29
N CYS A 70 0.56 4.02 0.03
CA CYS A 70 -0.32 3.31 0.97
C CYS A 70 -0.30 3.97 2.36
N LEU A 71 0.90 4.13 2.93
CA LEU A 71 1.10 4.66 4.30
C LEU A 71 0.71 6.13 4.42
N LYS A 72 0.89 6.90 3.35
CA LYS A 72 0.49 8.31 3.33
C LYS A 72 -1.02 8.47 3.16
N GLY A 73 -1.69 7.49 2.54
CA GLY A 73 -3.11 7.54 2.23
C GLY A 73 -4.03 7.12 3.38
N THR A 74 -3.56 6.30 4.33
CA THR A 74 -4.41 5.87 5.44
C THR A 74 -3.64 5.74 6.76
N GLY A 75 -4.33 6.00 7.87
CA GLY A 75 -3.86 5.67 9.22
C GLY A 75 -4.13 4.22 9.64
N LYS A 76 -4.81 3.44 8.80
CA LYS A 76 -5.09 2.01 9.06
C LYS A 76 -3.84 1.16 8.74
N PRO A 77 -3.72 -0.04 9.31
CA PRO A 77 -2.64 -0.96 8.94
C PRO A 77 -2.62 -1.21 7.43
N VAL A 78 -1.43 -1.37 6.86
CA VAL A 78 -1.20 -1.55 5.42
C VAL A 78 -0.61 -2.92 5.15
N SER A 79 -1.03 -3.54 4.06
CA SER A 79 -0.36 -4.68 3.45
C SER A 79 -0.04 -4.37 1.98
N THR A 80 1.20 -4.58 1.57
CA THR A 80 1.63 -4.43 0.17
C THR A 80 2.64 -5.51 -0.19
N ALA A 81 2.95 -5.63 -1.48
CA ALA A 81 4.02 -6.49 -1.95
C ALA A 81 5.29 -5.71 -2.24
N VAL A 82 6.42 -6.39 -2.07
CA VAL A 82 7.76 -6.00 -2.55
C VAL A 82 8.17 -7.04 -3.58
N THR A 83 8.67 -6.56 -4.72
CA THR A 83 9.06 -7.40 -5.86
C THR A 83 10.50 -7.87 -5.74
N ASP A 84 11.40 -7.03 -5.23
CA ASP A 84 12.80 -7.38 -5.02
C ASP A 84 13.18 -7.21 -3.54
N PRO A 85 13.65 -8.27 -2.84
CA PRO A 85 14.12 -8.16 -1.46
C PRO A 85 15.20 -7.08 -1.24
N LEU A 86 15.97 -6.73 -2.27
CA LEU A 86 16.96 -5.66 -2.23
C LEU A 86 16.33 -4.27 -2.04
N ASN A 87 15.02 -4.13 -2.24
CA ASN A 87 14.27 -2.89 -2.00
C ASN A 87 13.78 -2.75 -0.56
N LEU A 88 13.99 -3.75 0.31
CA LEU A 88 13.59 -3.66 1.72
C LEU A 88 14.31 -2.57 2.52
N PRO A 89 15.65 -2.35 2.39
CA PRO A 89 16.34 -1.35 3.20
C PRO A 89 15.72 0.06 3.17
N PRO A 90 15.41 0.66 2.01
CA PRO A 90 14.76 1.98 2.00
C PRO A 90 13.32 1.96 2.52
N ILE A 91 12.59 0.83 2.41
CA ILE A 91 11.26 0.69 3.02
C ILE A 91 11.36 0.61 4.54
N VAL A 92 12.36 -0.10 5.08
CA VAL A 92 12.64 -0.19 6.52
C VAL A 92 13.01 1.18 7.09
N GLU A 93 13.83 1.95 6.37
CA GLU A 93 14.17 3.33 6.74
C GLU A 93 12.90 4.20 6.80
N MET A 94 12.03 4.11 5.80
CA MET A 94 10.76 4.85 5.76
C MET A 94 9.86 4.52 6.96
N VAL A 95 9.63 3.24 7.26
CA VAL A 95 8.76 2.87 8.40
C VAL A 95 9.40 3.22 9.74
N THR A 96 10.72 3.16 9.84
CA THR A 96 11.48 3.59 11.03
C THR A 96 11.30 5.08 11.26
N MET A 97 11.39 5.91 10.22
CA MET A 97 11.12 7.34 10.31
C MET A 97 9.68 7.64 10.73
N ILE A 98 8.69 6.95 10.15
CA ILE A 98 7.27 7.12 10.48
C ILE A 98 6.99 6.72 11.94
N ALA A 99 7.58 5.61 12.41
CA ALA A 99 7.42 5.13 13.77
C ALA A 99 8.23 5.92 14.81
N GLY A 100 9.22 6.69 14.38
CA GLY A 100 10.21 7.37 15.23
C GLY A 100 11.38 6.49 15.69
N SER A 101 11.28 5.17 15.57
CA SER A 101 12.39 4.22 15.75
C SER A 101 12.02 2.83 15.22
N GLU A 102 13.03 1.99 14.99
CA GLU A 102 12.81 0.60 14.60
C GLU A 102 12.10 -0.19 15.72
N GLN A 103 12.45 0.09 16.98
CA GLN A 103 11.80 -0.50 18.15
C GLN A 103 10.30 -0.16 18.18
N ALA A 104 9.95 1.12 18.00
CA ALA A 104 8.55 1.55 17.97
C ALA A 104 7.75 0.86 16.86
N PHE A 105 8.35 0.67 15.68
CA PHE A 105 7.72 -0.08 14.59
C PHE A 105 7.52 -1.56 14.97
N ARG A 106 8.54 -2.20 15.57
CA ARG A 106 8.45 -3.62 16.00
C ARG A 106 7.42 -3.86 17.10
N GLU A 107 7.26 -2.91 18.02
CA GLU A 107 6.26 -2.98 19.08
C GLU A 107 4.82 -2.83 18.55
N ARG A 108 4.63 -2.04 17.50
CA ARG A 108 3.31 -1.77 16.88
C ARG A 108 3.41 -1.68 15.35
N PRO A 109 3.56 -2.81 14.65
CA PRO A 109 3.75 -2.80 13.20
C PRO A 109 2.48 -2.32 12.49
N PHE A 110 2.64 -1.34 11.60
CA PHE A 110 1.56 -0.82 10.76
C PHE A 110 1.72 -1.19 9.28
N LEU A 111 2.80 -1.87 8.90
CA LEU A 111 3.08 -2.34 7.55
C LEU A 111 3.39 -3.82 7.56
N SER A 112 2.70 -4.59 6.71
CA SER A 112 3.01 -5.99 6.39
C SER A 112 3.42 -6.11 4.93
N LEU A 113 4.50 -6.85 4.67
CA LEU A 113 5.04 -7.03 3.33
C LEU A 113 4.91 -8.49 2.89
N ASN A 114 4.35 -8.69 1.70
CA ASN A 114 4.48 -9.93 0.95
C ASN A 114 5.67 -9.79 0.00
N ILE A 115 6.63 -10.70 0.11
CA ILE A 115 7.82 -10.71 -0.76
C ILE A 115 7.62 -11.84 -1.75
N ASN A 116 7.61 -11.52 -3.05
CA ASN A 116 7.40 -12.47 -4.14
C ASN A 116 8.72 -12.97 -4.72
#